data_AF-A0A2K3LWM4-F1
#
_entry.id   AF-A0A2K3LWM4-F1
#
_cell.length_a   1.000
_cell.length_b   1.000
_cell.length_c   1.000
_cell.angle_alpha   90.00
_cell.angle_beta   90.00
_cell.angle_gamma   90.00
#
_symmetry.space_group_name_H-M   'P 1'
#
loop_
_entity.id
_entity.type
_entity.pdbx_description
1 polymer ?
#
loop_
_entity_poly.entity_id
_entity_poly.type
_entity_poly.pdbx_seq_one_letter_code
_entity_poly.pdbx_strand_id
1 'polypeptide(L)'
;GSVVAYVGHGKTVLMTVKESGKWICEVSKKGFEDSFKEHHNKVAKTVRICSHLEIHNVAGKIPDFIECPDCNRTMEVFITYKCCHINEDKANGDH
;
A
#
# COMPACT_ATOMS: atom_id res chain seq x y z
N GLY A 1 17.66 -0.54 28.45
CA GLY A 1 16.33 -0.14 27.92
C GLY A 1 16.19 -0.67 26.51
N SER A 2 14.96 -0.90 26.04
CA SER A 2 14.70 -1.33 24.67
C SER A 2 14.55 -0.11 23.75
N VAL A 3 15.07 -0.21 22.53
CA VAL A 3 14.99 0.84 21.50
C VAL A 3 14.22 0.30 20.31
N VAL A 4 13.35 1.12 19.71
CA VAL A 4 12.63 0.78 18.48
C VAL A 4 13.60 0.89 17.31
N ALA A 5 13.93 -0.24 16.69
CA ALA A 5 14.84 -0.30 15.54
C ALA A 5 14.20 0.12 14.22
N TYR A 6 12.88 -0.10 14.05
CA TYR A 6 12.18 0.21 12.81
C TYR A 6 10.65 0.32 13.01
N VAL A 7 10.01 1.20 12.25
CA VAL A 7 8.54 1.34 12.16
C VAL A 7 8.13 1.32 10.69
N GLY A 8 7.11 0.53 10.34
CA GLY A 8 6.56 0.47 8.99
C GLY A 8 5.25 -0.31 8.93
N HIS A 9 4.62 -0.35 7.75
CA HIS A 9 3.34 -1.01 7.55
C HIS A 9 3.42 -2.51 7.90
N GLY A 10 2.50 -3.03 8.73
CA GLY A 10 2.59 -4.39 9.27
C GLY A 10 2.76 -5.49 8.21
N LYS A 11 2.06 -5.36 7.07
CA LYS A 11 2.20 -6.30 5.94
C LYS A 11 3.59 -6.31 5.32
N THR A 12 4.22 -5.14 5.13
CA THR A 12 5.54 -5.05 4.50
C THR A 12 6.62 -5.49 5.49
N VAL A 13 6.53 -5.07 6.75
CA VAL A 13 7.42 -5.53 7.84
C VAL A 13 7.38 -7.05 7.97
N LEU A 14 6.20 -7.65 8.02
CA LEU A 14 6.06 -9.11 8.11
C LEU A 14 6.69 -9.82 6.90
N MET A 15 6.52 -9.29 5.69
CA MET A 15 7.16 -9.88 4.51
C MET A 15 8.68 -9.74 4.52
N THR A 16 9.21 -8.59 4.94
CA THR A 16 10.67 -8.41 5.12
C THR A 16 11.24 -9.43 6.10
N VAL A 17 10.54 -9.73 7.20
CA VAL A 17 10.95 -10.75 8.18
C VAL A 17 10.88 -12.16 7.56
N LYS A 18 9.81 -12.50 6.82
CA LYS A 18 9.70 -13.78 6.11
C LYS A 18 10.81 -13.99 5.10
N GLU A 19 11.30 -12.91 4.49
CA GLU A 19 12.40 -12.92 3.52
C GLU A 19 13.79 -12.76 4.15
N SER A 20 13.94 -12.98 5.45
CA SER A 20 15.22 -12.83 6.18
C SER A 20 16.39 -13.55 5.50
N GLY A 21 16.17 -14.76 4.97
CA GLY A 21 17.20 -15.50 4.22
C GLY A 21 17.80 -14.74 3.03
N LYS A 22 17.12 -13.72 2.48
CA LYS A 22 17.61 -12.91 1.34
C LYS A 22 18.51 -11.74 1.75
N TRP A 23 18.47 -11.30 3.01
CA TRP A 23 19.18 -10.07 3.43
C TRP A 23 19.98 -10.23 4.73
N ILE A 24 19.74 -11.28 5.53
CA ILE A 24 20.37 -11.47 6.83
C ILE A 24 21.89 -11.63 6.74
N CYS A 25 22.41 -12.09 5.59
CA CYS A 25 23.85 -12.16 5.33
C CYS A 25 24.53 -10.78 5.30
N GLU A 26 23.78 -9.71 5.01
CA GLU A 26 24.32 -8.35 4.97
C GLU A 26 24.39 -7.70 6.35
N VAL A 27 23.74 -8.29 7.37
CA VAL A 27 23.74 -7.79 8.76
C VAL A 27 25.15 -7.71 9.34
N SER A 28 26.02 -8.66 8.98
CA SER A 28 27.43 -8.65 9.43
C SER A 28 28.25 -7.50 8.83
N LYS A 29 27.82 -6.95 7.68
CA LYS A 29 28.55 -5.90 6.95
C LYS A 29 28.07 -4.49 7.29
N LYS A 30 26.76 -4.29 7.39
CA LYS A 30 26.13 -2.97 7.57
C LYS A 30 25.19 -2.89 8.78
N GLY A 31 25.09 -3.94 9.59
CA GLY A 31 24.22 -3.96 10.76
C GLY A 31 22.76 -4.30 10.44
N PHE A 32 21.99 -4.53 11.50
CA PHE A 32 20.60 -4.99 11.40
C PHE A 32 19.69 -3.93 10.78
N GLU A 33 19.71 -2.70 11.32
CA GLU A 33 18.80 -1.63 10.90
C GLU A 33 18.95 -1.29 9.42
N ASP A 34 20.19 -1.10 8.93
CA ASP A 34 20.43 -0.78 7.53
C ASP A 34 20.12 -1.94 6.59
N SER A 35 20.41 -3.18 7.01
CA SER A 35 20.06 -4.37 6.23
C SER A 35 18.55 -4.54 6.11
N PHE A 36 17.85 -4.43 7.23
CA PHE A 36 16.41 -4.54 7.30
C PHE A 36 15.74 -3.43 6.49
N LYS A 37 16.15 -2.17 6.69
CA LYS A 37 15.58 -1.00 6.01
C LYS A 37 15.78 -1.06 4.50
N GLU A 38 16.95 -1.48 4.02
CA GLU A 38 17.19 -1.60 2.58
C GLU A 38 16.30 -2.68 1.94
N HIS A 39 16.18 -3.86 2.59
CA HIS A 39 15.33 -4.93 2.06
C HIS A 39 13.85 -4.57 2.16
N HIS A 40 13.43 -3.97 3.28
CA HIS A 40 12.08 -3.46 3.48
C HIS A 40 11.69 -2.46 2.39
N ASN A 41 12.56 -1.51 2.05
CA ASN A 41 12.30 -0.55 0.97
C ASN A 41 12.06 -1.21 -0.39
N LYS A 42 12.67 -2.39 -0.65
CA LYS A 42 12.42 -3.18 -1.87
C LYS A 42 11.04 -3.85 -1.79
N VAL A 43 10.71 -4.45 -0.65
CA VAL A 43 9.38 -5.07 -0.41
C VAL A 43 8.26 -4.02 -0.46
N ALA A 44 8.45 -2.85 0.14
CA ALA A 44 7.45 -1.79 0.17
C ALA A 44 7.05 -1.31 -1.24
N LYS A 45 7.96 -1.40 -2.23
CA LYS A 45 7.68 -1.06 -3.63
C LYS A 45 6.87 -2.13 -4.36
N THR A 46 6.89 -3.38 -3.92
CA THR A 46 6.18 -4.50 -4.59
C THR A 46 4.81 -4.77 -3.97
N VAL A 47 4.60 -4.30 -2.73
CA VAL A 47 3.35 -4.52 -2.01
C VAL A 47 2.41 -3.36 -2.25
N ARG A 48 1.28 -3.64 -2.89
CA ARG A 48 0.15 -2.72 -2.87
C ARG A 48 -0.40 -2.65 -1.44
N ILE A 49 -0.20 -1.50 -0.81
CA ILE A 49 -0.82 -1.14 0.46
C ILE A 49 -2.15 -0.47 0.10
N CYS A 50 -3.25 -1.04 0.57
CA CYS A 50 -4.57 -0.44 0.42
C CYS A 50 -5.00 0.06 1.79
N SER A 51 -5.23 1.37 1.89
CA SER A 51 -5.81 1.98 3.07
C SER A 51 -7.33 2.03 2.90
N HIS A 52 -8.05 1.52 3.89
CA HIS A 52 -9.50 1.68 3.95
C HIS A 52 -9.80 3.02 4.63
N LEU A 53 -10.48 3.91 3.93
CA LEU A 53 -10.91 5.19 4.47
C LEU A 53 -12.43 5.21 4.54
N GLU A 54 -12.97 5.38 5.75
CA GLU A 54 -14.38 5.67 5.94
C GLU A 54 -14.58 7.18 5.85
N ILE A 55 -15.28 7.62 4.80
CA ILE A 55 -15.66 9.02 4.64
C ILE A 55 -17.10 9.15 5.10
N HIS A 56 -17.30 9.63 6.32
CA HIS A 56 -18.64 9.92 6.82
C HIS A 56 -19.29 10.98 5.94
N ASN A 57 -20.49 10.67 5.44
CA ASN A 57 -21.24 11.54 4.55
C ASN A 57 -21.69 12.80 5.30
N VAL A 58 -20.90 13.87 5.23
CA VAL A 58 -21.32 15.19 5.71
C VAL A 58 -22.08 15.87 4.55
N ALA A 59 -23.40 15.74 4.55
CA ALA A 59 -24.32 16.45 3.65
C ALA A 59 -24.21 16.17 2.13
N GLY A 60 -23.80 14.96 1.74
CA GLY A 60 -23.80 14.51 0.34
C GLY A 60 -22.58 14.94 -0.48
N LYS A 61 -21.58 15.57 0.14
CA LYS A 61 -20.39 16.07 -0.56
C LYS A 61 -19.24 15.07 -0.43
N ILE A 62 -18.77 14.57 -1.57
CA ILE A 62 -17.51 13.82 -1.66
C ILE A 62 -16.37 14.85 -1.55
N PRO A 63 -15.30 14.59 -0.77
CA PRO A 63 -14.14 15.47 -0.73
C PRO A 63 -13.54 15.67 -2.11
N ASP A 64 -13.20 16.91 -2.46
CA ASP A 64 -12.57 17.25 -3.76
C ASP A 64 -11.22 16.54 -3.92
N PHE A 65 -10.53 16.29 -2.81
CA PHE A 65 -9.31 15.52 -2.75
C PHE A 65 -9.11 14.85 -1.39
N ILE A 66 -8.34 13.77 -1.39
CA ILE A 66 -7.86 13.06 -0.20
C ILE A 66 -6.35 12.91 -0.35
N GLU A 67 -5.60 13.15 0.72
CA GLU A 67 -4.16 12.85 0.71
C GLU A 67 -3.92 11.39 1.06
N CYS A 68 -3.01 10.75 0.32
CA CYS A 68 -2.57 9.40 0.63
C CYS A 68 -1.88 9.37 2.01
N PRO A 69 -2.34 8.57 2.99
CA PRO A 69 -1.77 8.56 4.34
C PRO A 69 -0.33 8.05 4.37
N ASP A 70 0.11 7.34 3.33
CA ASP A 70 1.45 6.76 3.23
C ASP A 70 2.46 7.68 2.51
N CYS A 71 2.01 8.62 1.68
CA CYS A 71 2.93 9.44 0.87
C CYS A 71 2.55 10.92 0.74
N ASN A 72 1.47 11.37 1.39
CA ASN A 72 0.96 12.74 1.39
C ASN A 72 0.67 13.34 0.00
N ARG A 73 0.60 12.51 -1.04
CA ARG A 73 0.19 12.97 -2.37
C ARG A 73 -1.32 13.00 -2.44
N THR A 74 -1.84 14.03 -3.11
CA THR A 74 -3.24 14.15 -3.50
C THR A 74 -3.65 12.92 -4.33
N MET A 75 -4.71 12.24 -3.92
CA MET A 75 -5.29 11.09 -4.60
C MET A 75 -6.34 11.54 -5.61
N GLU A 76 -6.43 10.83 -6.74
CA GLU A 76 -7.52 10.98 -7.70
C GLU A 76 -8.81 10.34 -7.17
N VAL A 77 -9.95 10.98 -7.41
CA VAL A 77 -11.27 10.47 -7.04
C VAL A 77 -11.92 9.81 -8.26
N PHE A 78 -12.25 8.52 -8.15
CA PHE A 78 -13.02 7.79 -9.17
C PHE A 78 -14.38 7.39 -8.58
N ILE A 79 -15.46 7.85 -9.21
CA ILE A 79 -16.83 7.41 -8.89
C ILE A 79 -17.26 6.46 -10.00
N THR A 80 -17.53 5.20 -9.65
CA THR A 80 -18.01 4.19 -10.61
C THR A 80 -19.43 3.76 -10.26
N TYR A 81 -20.34 3.90 -11.21
CA TYR A 81 -21.69 3.35 -11.12
C TYR A 81 -21.71 2.00 -11.84
N LYS A 82 -22.14 0.94 -11.14
CA LYS A 82 -22.42 -0.36 -11.76
C LYS A 82 -23.91 -0.62 -11.71
N CYS A 83 -24.49 -0.95 -12.86
CA CYS A 83 -25.86 -1.43 -12.93
C CYS A 83 -25.88 -2.92 -12.55
N CYS A 84 -26.83 -3.33 -11.70
CA CYS A 84 -26.95 -4.73 -11.25
C CYS A 84 -27.51 -5.68 -12.31
N HIS A 85 -27.86 -5.18 -13.50
CA HIS A 85 -28.32 -6.00 -14.60
C HIS A 85 -27.13 -6.57 -15.36
N ILE A 86 -27.08 -7.90 -15.47
CA ILE A 86 -26.20 -8.59 -16.41
C ILE A 86 -26.78 -8.29 -17.80
N ASN A 87 -26.13 -7.42 -18.57
CA ASN A 87 -26.40 -7.37 -19.99
C ASN A 87 -25.84 -8.67 -20.56
N GLU A 88 -26.71 -9.64 -20.83
CA GLU A 88 -26.38 -10.77 -21.69
C GLU A 88 -25.85 -10.23 -23.02
N ASP A 89 -24.57 -10.53 -23.28
CA ASP A 89 -23.81 -10.42 -24.52
C ASP A 89 -24.26 -9.39 -25.57
N LYS A 90 -23.45 -8.35 -25.74
CA LYS A 90 -23.06 -7.92 -27.10
C LYS A 90 -21.55 -7.76 -27.18
N ALA A 91 -20.91 -8.84 -27.64
CA ALA A 91 -19.70 -8.73 -28.42
C ALA A 91 -19.89 -7.68 -29.54
N ASN A 92 -19.10 -6.60 -29.50
CA ASN A 92 -18.41 -5.98 -30.63
C ASN A 92 -18.06 -4.52 -30.34
N GLY A 93 -16.82 -4.17 -30.65
CA GLY A 93 -16.46 -2.83 -31.12
C GLY A 93 -15.27 -2.22 -30.40
N ASP A 94 -14.08 -2.43 -30.97
CA ASP A 94 -13.01 -1.42 -31.00
C ASP A 94 -13.60 -0.01 -31.15
N HIS A 95 -13.06 0.95 -30.40
CA HIS A 95 -12.38 2.16 -30.87
C HIS A 95 -11.73 2.88 -29.67
#